data_AF-A0A060CJ74-F1
#
_entry.id   AF-A0A060CJ74-F1
#
_cell.length_a   1.000
_cell.length_b   1.000
_cell.length_c   1.000
_cell.angle_alpha   90.00
_cell.angle_beta   90.00
_cell.angle_gamma   90.00
#
_symmetry.space_group_name_H-M   'P 1'
#
loop_
_entity.id
_entity.type
_entity.pdbx_description
1 polymer ?
#
loop_
_entity_poly.entity_id
_entity_poly.type
_entity_poly.pdbx_seq_one_letter_code
_entity_poly.pdbx_strand_id
1 'polypeptide(L)'
;MNEREGILIQNGSCLCVRRKSNLSERVRYFAGHSFRTYKEGFYHQIFIIGDGPDYLNLKEKVSEMKLEHTFLLLGAKENPYPYIRQADYYIQPSRYEAYPLAIGEALILNKP
;
A
#
# COMPACT_ATOMS: atom_id res chain seq x y z
N MET A 1 -7.02 22.57 13.08
CA MET A 1 -8.18 22.34 12.19
C MET A 1 -7.69 21.48 11.04
N ASN A 2 -8.04 20.21 10.83
CA ASN A 2 -9.02 19.28 11.40
C ASN A 2 -8.31 17.90 11.47
N GLU A 3 -8.26 17.20 12.60
CA GLU A 3 -9.29 16.28 13.14
C GLU A 3 -9.77 15.18 12.16
N ARG A 4 -9.31 13.94 12.41
CA ARG A 4 -9.96 12.63 12.16
C ARG A 4 -9.91 11.99 10.76
N GLU A 5 -8.72 11.65 10.28
CA GLU A 5 -8.51 10.37 9.56
C GLU A 5 -7.43 9.55 10.28
N GLY A 6 -7.70 9.21 11.55
CA GLY A 6 -6.84 8.34 12.34
C GLY A 6 -7.02 6.90 11.89
N ILE A 7 -6.37 6.51 10.80
CA ILE A 7 -6.25 5.10 10.44
C ILE A 7 -5.30 4.50 11.47
N LEU A 8 -5.84 3.74 12.42
CA LEU A 8 -5.08 2.91 13.34
C LEU A 8 -4.40 1.80 12.53
N ILE A 9 -3.21 2.09 12.03
CA ILE A 9 -2.33 1.12 11.42
C ILE A 9 -1.85 0.19 12.55
N GLN A 10 -2.29 -1.08 12.54
CA GLN A 10 -1.91 -2.06 13.57
C GLN A 10 -0.52 -2.65 13.28
N ASN A 11 0.16 -3.13 14.34
CA ASN A 11 1.52 -3.69 14.28
C ASN A 11 1.71 -4.68 13.11
N GLY A 12 2.73 -4.47 12.27
CA GLY A 12 3.03 -5.33 11.11
C GLY A 12 2.52 -4.76 9.78
N SER A 13 2.56 -3.44 9.64
CA SER A 13 1.98 -2.73 8.53
C SER A 13 2.99 -2.36 7.44
N CYS A 14 2.61 -2.58 6.20
CA CYS A 14 3.38 -2.21 5.04
C CYS A 14 2.60 -1.17 4.25
N LEU A 15 3.22 -0.04 3.92
CA LEU A 15 2.63 0.95 3.04
C LEU A 15 3.28 0.89 1.66
N CYS A 16 2.43 0.68 0.66
CA CYS A 16 2.76 0.80 -0.73
C CYS A 16 2.18 2.12 -1.28
N VAL A 17 3.04 3.07 -1.63
CA VAL A 17 2.62 4.35 -2.24
C VAL A 17 2.92 4.32 -3.73
N ARG A 18 2.03 4.84 -4.57
CA ARG A 18 2.34 5.03 -5.99
C ARG A 18 1.64 6.24 -6.60
N ARG A 19 2.36 6.94 -7.49
CA ARG A 19 1.76 7.87 -8.46
C ARG A 19 2.00 7.37 -9.90
N LYS A 20 0.93 6.84 -10.50
CA LYS A 20 0.74 6.56 -11.94
C LYS A 20 1.56 5.45 -12.64
N SER A 21 0.99 5.03 -13.79
CA SER A 21 1.47 4.18 -14.90
C SER A 21 1.83 2.69 -14.70
N ASN A 22 0.87 1.79 -15.00
CA ASN A 22 1.00 0.33 -15.25
C ASN A 22 1.48 -0.54 -14.07
N LEU A 23 0.52 -1.17 -13.39
CA LEU A 23 0.68 -1.88 -12.12
C LEU A 23 -0.02 -3.25 -12.22
N SER A 24 0.42 -4.10 -13.14
CA SER A 24 -0.32 -5.35 -13.39
C SER A 24 0.33 -6.59 -12.75
N GLU A 25 1.66 -6.65 -12.53
CA GLU A 25 2.29 -7.89 -12.04
C GLU A 25 2.74 -7.84 -10.58
N ARG A 26 3.59 -6.89 -10.16
CA ARG A 26 4.23 -6.94 -8.82
C ARG A 26 3.26 -6.79 -7.66
N VAL A 27 2.22 -5.98 -7.82
CA VAL A 27 1.19 -5.84 -6.79
C VAL A 27 0.32 -7.09 -6.69
N ARG A 28 0.15 -7.84 -7.78
CA ARG A 28 -0.46 -9.19 -7.70
C ARG A 28 0.43 -10.15 -6.91
N TYR A 29 1.76 -10.07 -7.05
CA TYR A 29 2.67 -10.86 -6.22
C TYR A 29 2.52 -10.51 -4.74
N PHE A 30 2.40 -9.23 -4.37
CA PHE A 30 2.15 -8.83 -2.98
C PHE A 30 0.79 -9.31 -2.46
N ALA A 31 -0.27 -9.23 -3.28
CA ALA A 31 -1.59 -9.77 -2.91
C ALA A 31 -1.55 -11.30 -2.73
N GLY A 32 -0.91 -12.03 -3.66
CA GLY A 32 -0.74 -13.48 -3.56
C GLY A 32 0.13 -13.91 -2.38
N HIS A 33 1.21 -13.17 -2.09
CA HIS A 33 2.03 -13.40 -0.91
C HIS A 33 1.25 -13.11 0.37
N SER A 34 0.43 -12.05 0.38
CA SER A 34 -0.44 -11.71 1.51
C SER A 34 -1.44 -12.82 1.82
N PHE A 35 -2.03 -13.43 0.80
CA PHE A 35 -2.92 -14.57 0.96
C PHE A 35 -2.23 -15.77 1.58
N ARG A 36 -0.99 -16.06 1.17
CA ARG A 36 -0.21 -17.18 1.71
C ARG A 36 0.15 -16.98 3.17
N THR A 37 0.73 -15.82 3.49
CA THR A 37 1.15 -15.46 4.86
C THR A 37 -0.03 -15.38 5.82
N TYR A 38 -1.17 -14.85 5.37
CA TYR A 38 -2.41 -14.87 6.14
C TYR A 38 -2.85 -16.30 6.49
N LYS A 39 -2.79 -17.24 5.55
CA LYS A 39 -3.08 -18.66 5.81
C LYS A 39 -2.06 -19.33 6.73
N GLU A 40 -0.82 -18.85 6.73
CA GLU A 40 0.28 -19.33 7.59
C GLU A 40 0.22 -18.71 9.01
N GLY A 41 -0.76 -17.84 9.30
CA GLY A 41 -0.95 -17.22 10.62
C GLY A 41 -0.14 -15.93 10.83
N PHE A 42 0.48 -15.40 9.76
CA PHE A 42 1.14 -14.10 9.78
C PHE A 42 0.14 -13.02 9.40
N TYR A 43 -0.10 -12.08 10.31
CA TYR A 43 -1.00 -10.97 10.11
C TYR A 43 -0.19 -9.73 9.73
N HIS A 44 -0.57 -9.12 8.62
CA HIS A 44 0.01 -7.87 8.13
C HIS A 44 -1.07 -7.04 7.46
N GLN A 45 -0.82 -5.75 7.32
CA GLN A 45 -1.71 -4.83 6.61
C GLN A 45 -0.94 -4.12 5.50
N ILE A 46 -1.32 -4.35 4.25
CA ILE A 46 -0.79 -3.64 3.08
C ILE A 46 -1.76 -2.54 2.71
N PHE A 47 -1.30 -1.30 2.81
CA PHE A 47 -2.05 -0.14 2.34
C PHE A 47 -1.53 0.27 0.97
N ILE A 48 -2.42 0.42 0.00
CA ILE A 48 -2.07 0.89 -1.35
C ILE A 48 -2.68 2.26 -1.57
N ILE A 49 -1.81 3.24 -1.76
CA ILE A 49 -2.20 4.61 -2.12
C ILE A 49 -1.94 4.81 -3.61
N GLY A 50 -2.99 5.17 -4.34
CA GLY A 50 -2.99 5.45 -5.77
C GLY A 50 -4.28 4.98 -6.46
N ASP A 51 -4.60 5.63 -7.58
CA ASP A 51 -5.78 5.40 -8.43
C ASP A 51 -5.36 5.02 -9.87
N GLY A 52 -4.26 4.27 -9.98
CA GLY A 52 -3.72 3.86 -11.28
C GLY A 52 -4.72 3.06 -12.13
N PRO A 53 -4.43 2.86 -13.43
CA PRO A 53 -5.35 2.19 -14.37
C PRO A 53 -5.76 0.77 -13.94
N ASP A 54 -4.91 0.08 -13.18
CA ASP A 54 -5.17 -1.26 -12.66
C ASP A 54 -5.98 -1.28 -11.34
N TYR A 55 -6.38 -0.13 -10.80
CA TYR A 55 -7.05 -0.04 -9.49
C TYR A 55 -8.32 -0.91 -9.41
N LEU A 56 -9.19 -0.84 -10.43
CA LEU A 56 -10.44 -1.62 -10.45
C LEU A 56 -10.17 -3.13 -10.53
N ASN A 57 -9.29 -3.55 -11.44
CA ASN A 57 -8.86 -4.95 -11.58
C ASN A 57 -8.24 -5.49 -10.28
N LEU A 58 -7.43 -4.67 -9.61
CA LEU A 58 -6.84 -5.05 -8.32
C LEU A 58 -7.89 -5.13 -7.22
N LYS A 59 -8.86 -4.22 -7.18
CA LYS A 59 -9.97 -4.23 -6.24
C LYS A 59 -10.84 -5.48 -6.38
N GLU A 60 -11.20 -5.83 -7.61
CA GLU A 60 -11.94 -7.07 -7.91
C GLU A 60 -11.19 -8.30 -7.40
N LYS A 61 -9.90 -8.42 -7.73
CA LYS A 61 -9.06 -9.54 -7.30
C LYS A 61 -8.90 -9.67 -5.80
N VAL A 62 -8.66 -8.54 -5.12
CA VAL A 62 -8.57 -8.52 -3.65
C VAL A 62 -9.88 -9.02 -3.05
N SER A 63 -11.01 -8.69 -3.66
CA SER A 63 -12.32 -9.16 -3.22
C SER A 63 -12.57 -10.64 -3.52
N GLU A 64 -12.24 -11.11 -4.72
CA GLU A 64 -12.30 -12.53 -5.08
C GLU A 64 -11.46 -13.41 -4.13
N MET A 65 -10.30 -12.91 -3.71
CA MET A 65 -9.41 -13.58 -2.76
C MET A 65 -9.77 -13.36 -1.28
N LYS A 66 -10.80 -12.57 -0.98
CA LYS A 66 -11.25 -12.18 0.38
C LYS A 66 -10.16 -11.54 1.23
N LEU A 67 -9.30 -10.73 0.61
CA LEU A 67 -8.13 -10.11 1.24
C LEU A 67 -8.38 -8.68 1.74
N GLU A 68 -9.62 -8.16 1.69
CA GLU A 68 -9.94 -6.77 2.04
C GLU A 68 -9.55 -6.39 3.47
N HIS A 69 -9.43 -7.38 4.36
CA HIS A 69 -9.04 -7.20 5.76
C HIS A 69 -7.52 -6.98 5.95
N THR A 70 -6.69 -7.41 5.00
CA THR A 70 -5.22 -7.30 5.02
C THR A 70 -4.69 -6.39 3.92
N PHE A 71 -5.41 -6.26 2.79
CA PHE A 71 -4.95 -5.57 1.61
C PHE A 71 -5.90 -4.42 1.26
N LEU A 72 -5.56 -3.23 1.75
CA LEU A 72 -6.42 -2.05 1.75
C LEU A 72 -6.07 -1.12 0.60
N LEU A 73 -6.99 -1.00 -0.36
CA LEU A 73 -6.89 -0.07 -1.48
C LEU A 73 -7.50 1.27 -1.08
N LEU A 74 -6.65 2.27 -0.78
CA LEU A 74 -7.06 3.57 -0.26
C LEU A 74 -7.38 4.60 -1.35
N GLY A 75 -7.11 4.26 -2.61
CA GLY A 75 -7.24 5.17 -3.75
C GLY A 75 -6.20 6.29 -3.74
N ALA A 76 -6.38 7.28 -4.61
CA ALA A 76 -5.51 8.46 -4.62
C ALA A 76 -5.66 9.26 -3.33
N LYS A 77 -4.51 9.64 -2.74
CA LYS A 77 -4.42 10.58 -1.62
C LYS A 77 -3.52 11.73 -2.03
N GLU A 78 -3.96 12.96 -1.78
CA GLU A 78 -3.17 14.16 -2.07
C GLU A 78 -1.86 14.16 -1.28
N ASN A 79 -1.94 13.76 -0.01
CA ASN A 79 -0.81 13.71 0.91
C ASN A 79 -0.60 12.27 1.43
N PRO A 80 0.43 11.53 0.97
CA PRO A 80 0.76 10.20 1.48
C PRO A 80 1.52 10.25 2.82
N TYR A 81 2.06 11.40 3.22
CA TYR A 81 2.94 11.54 4.39
C TYR A 81 2.34 11.01 5.71
N PRO A 82 1.06 11.26 6.04
CA PRO A 82 0.46 10.71 7.27
C PRO A 82 0.45 9.18 7.29
N TYR A 83 0.33 8.55 6.12
CA TYR A 83 0.33 7.11 5.97
C TYR A 83 1.75 6.57 6.10
N ILE A 84 2.71 7.17 5.39
CA ILE A 84 4.13 6.75 5.43
C ILE A 84 4.64 6.84 6.87
N ARG A 85 4.29 7.91 7.60
CA ARG A 85 4.69 8.10 8.99
C ARG A 85 4.21 6.98 9.91
N GLN A 86 3.02 6.46 9.67
CA GLN A 86 2.40 5.42 10.50
C GLN A 86 2.76 3.99 10.06
N ALA A 87 3.32 3.81 8.86
CA ALA A 87 3.72 2.51 8.36
C ALA A 87 5.00 1.99 9.05
N ASP A 88 5.13 0.68 9.18
CA ASP A 88 6.39 0.06 9.63
C ASP A 88 7.39 -0.05 8.48
N TYR A 89 6.90 -0.37 7.27
CA TYR A 89 7.71 -0.53 6.05
C TYR A 89 7.15 0.28 4.89
N TYR A 90 8.03 0.77 4.02
CA TYR A 90 7.66 1.41 2.77
C TYR A 90 8.02 0.52 1.58
N ILE A 91 7.06 0.26 0.69
CA ILE A 91 7.28 -0.52 -0.53
C ILE A 91 7.00 0.33 -1.76
N GLN A 92 7.98 0.38 -2.65
CA GLN A 92 7.87 0.98 -3.97
C GLN A 92 7.86 -0.12 -5.06
N PRO A 93 6.69 -0.58 -5.53
CA PRO A 93 6.62 -1.62 -6.56
C PRO A 93 6.81 -1.06 -7.98
N SER A 94 6.84 0.27 -8.16
CA SER A 94 7.09 0.92 -9.46
C SER A 94 8.56 0.76 -9.88
N ARG A 95 8.77 0.44 -11.16
CA ARG A 95 10.12 0.35 -11.74
C ARG A 95 10.68 1.70 -12.19
N TYR A 96 9.79 2.63 -12.54
CA TYR A 96 10.15 3.91 -13.13
C TYR A 96 9.34 5.01 -12.46
N GLU A 97 10.04 5.95 -11.84
CA GLU A 97 9.52 7.25 -11.46
C GLU A 97 10.51 8.31 -11.92
N ALA A 98 10.02 9.35 -12.58
CA ALA A 98 10.86 10.47 -13.02
C ALA A 98 11.51 11.18 -11.82
N TYR A 99 10.82 11.20 -10.67
CA TYR A 99 11.36 11.66 -9.40
C TYR A 99 10.58 11.02 -8.23
N PRO A 100 11.15 10.06 -7.49
CA PRO A 100 10.42 9.32 -6.48
C PRO A 100 10.36 10.08 -5.15
N LEU A 101 9.53 11.12 -5.10
CA LEU A 101 9.28 11.93 -3.90
C LEU A 101 8.90 11.05 -2.70
N ALA A 102 8.07 10.02 -2.92
CA ALA A 102 7.62 9.12 -1.88
C ALA A 102 8.75 8.29 -1.24
N ILE A 103 9.80 7.94 -1.99
CA ILE A 103 11.01 7.31 -1.43
C ILE A 103 11.73 8.31 -0.52
N GLY A 104 11.88 9.56 -0.96
CA GLY A 104 12.49 10.61 -0.13
C GLY A 104 11.72 10.84 1.17
N GLU A 105 10.39 10.85 1.11
CA GLU A 105 9.51 10.94 2.29
C GLU A 105 9.70 9.76 3.25
N ALA A 106 9.78 8.53 2.71
CA ALA A 106 10.03 7.32 3.50
C ALA A 106 11.41 7.36 4.19
N LEU A 107 12.45 7.78 3.47
CA LEU A 107 13.81 7.93 4.02
C LEU A 107 13.86 8.97 5.14
N ILE A 108 13.22 10.13 4.96
CA ILE A 108 13.13 11.18 6.01
C ILE A 108 12.43 10.64 7.26
N LEU A 109 11.43 9.76 7.07
CA LEU A 109 10.65 9.16 8.15
C LEU A 109 11.29 7.88 8.73
N ASN A 110 12.52 7.54 8.31
CA ASN A 110 13.25 6.33 8.71
C ASN A 110 12.42 5.06 8.50
N LYS A 111 11.71 4.99 7.37
CA LYS A 111 10.96 3.80 6.98
C LYS A 111 11.84 2.89 6.12
N PRO A 112 12.11 1.66 6.58
CA PRO A 112 12.88 0.68 5.81
C PRO A 112 12.18 0.30 4.50
#